data_AF-A0A351TZ35-F1
#
_entry.id   AF-A0A351TZ35-F1
#
_cell.length_a   1.000
_cell.length_b   1.000
_cell.length_c   1.000
_cell.angle_alpha   90.00
_cell.angle_beta   90.00
_cell.angle_gamma   90.00
#
_symmetry.space_group_name_H-M   'P 1'
#
loop_
_entity.id
_entity.type
_entity.pdbx_description
1 polymer ?
#
loop_
_entity_poly.entity_id
_entity_poly.type
_entity_poly.pdbx_seq_one_letter_code
_entity_poly.pdbx_strand_id
1 'polypeptide(L)'
;MEDQFGSDPQVRYLRRVFGRMEKMQRELLQQAGVPPVDYRLRRVMEAALNFFEKAWVIASRRGDVGRDEEEIAAIYIHCLARTLSANRIHIPPEALPVNEKITEVLGEVFK
;
A
#
# COMPACT_ATOMS: atom_id res chain seq x y z
N MET A 1 0.47 -16.58 -25.27
CA MET A 1 -0.05 -17.11 -23.99
C MET A 1 -1.38 -16.43 -23.77
N GLU A 2 -2.49 -17.15 -23.94
CA GLU A 2 -3.83 -16.60 -23.67
C GLU A 2 -4.03 -16.51 -22.15
N ASP A 3 -4.56 -15.37 -21.71
CA ASP A 3 -4.84 -15.08 -20.31
C ASP A 3 -6.09 -15.84 -19.85
N GLN A 4 -5.94 -17.13 -19.56
CA GLN A 4 -7.04 -18.03 -19.15
C GLN A 4 -7.78 -17.54 -17.88
N PHE A 5 -7.15 -16.69 -17.08
CA PHE A 5 -7.71 -16.15 -15.84
C PHE A 5 -8.28 -14.73 -16.00
N GLY A 6 -8.14 -14.11 -17.18
CA GLY A 6 -8.56 -12.72 -17.43
C GLY A 6 -10.07 -12.50 -17.30
N SER A 7 -10.89 -13.56 -17.42
CA SER A 7 -12.34 -13.50 -17.28
C SER A 7 -12.82 -13.55 -15.82
N ASP A 8 -11.99 -14.02 -14.90
CA ASP A 8 -12.35 -14.16 -13.49
C ASP A 8 -12.57 -12.76 -12.84
N PRO A 9 -13.74 -12.48 -12.24
CA PRO A 9 -14.03 -11.20 -11.61
C PRO A 9 -13.08 -10.84 -10.45
N GLN A 10 -12.67 -11.82 -9.64
CA GLN A 10 -11.75 -11.62 -8.52
C GLN A 10 -10.35 -11.32 -9.01
N VAL A 11 -9.88 -12.03 -10.05
CA VAL A 11 -8.58 -11.75 -10.67
C VAL A 11 -8.56 -10.35 -11.27
N ARG A 12 -9.63 -9.94 -11.97
CA ARG A 12 -9.76 -8.57 -12.50
C ARG A 12 -9.76 -7.52 -11.39
N TYR A 13 -10.43 -7.80 -10.27
CA TYR A 13 -10.43 -6.91 -9.10
C TYR A 13 -9.03 -6.75 -8.52
N LEU A 14 -8.34 -7.86 -8.21
CA LEU A 14 -6.98 -7.82 -7.67
C LEU A 14 -6.00 -7.12 -8.61
N ARG A 15 -6.11 -7.31 -9.92
CA ARG A 15 -5.30 -6.57 -10.90
C ARG A 15 -5.51 -5.07 -10.82
N ARG A 16 -6.75 -4.60 -10.61
CA ARG A 16 -7.03 -3.17 -10.43
C ARG A 16 -6.42 -2.65 -9.14
N VAL A 17 -6.56 -3.38 -8.03
CA VAL A 17 -5.94 -3.04 -6.75
C VAL A 17 -4.42 -2.92 -6.91
N PHE A 18 -3.75 -3.93 -7.47
CA PHE A 18 -2.29 -3.88 -7.68
C PHE A 18 -1.87 -2.76 -8.63
N GLY A 19 -2.62 -2.52 -9.70
CA GLY A 19 -2.37 -1.39 -10.60
C GLY A 19 -2.45 -0.03 -9.88
N ARG A 20 -3.36 0.12 -8.91
CA ARG A 20 -3.45 1.32 -8.06
C ARG A 20 -2.29 1.41 -7.09
N MET A 21 -1.95 0.31 -6.40
CA MET A 21 -0.80 0.24 -5.50
C MET A 21 0.50 0.61 -6.21
N GLU A 22 0.76 0.04 -7.38
CA GLU A 22 1.96 0.33 -8.17
C GLU A 22 2.02 1.80 -8.60
N LYS A 23 0.89 2.37 -9.02
CA LYS A 23 0.82 3.78 -9.40
C LYS A 23 1.17 4.69 -8.22
N MET A 24 0.48 4.52 -7.10
CA MET A 24 0.70 5.36 -5.92
C MET A 24 2.09 5.13 -5.30
N GLN A 25 2.63 3.92 -5.38
CA GLN A 25 3.98 3.62 -4.92
C GLN A 25 5.01 4.42 -5.72
N ARG A 26 4.89 4.43 -7.06
CA ARG A 26 5.80 5.21 -7.90
C ARG A 26 5.74 6.70 -7.56
N GLU A 27 4.53 7.23 -7.38
CA GLU A 27 4.30 8.63 -7.00
C GLU A 27 4.94 8.95 -5.64
N LEU A 28 4.73 8.10 -4.62
CA LEU A 28 5.34 8.26 -3.30
C LEU A 28 6.88 8.25 -3.37
N LEU A 29 7.47 7.28 -4.08
CA LEU A 29 8.91 7.16 -4.20
C LEU A 29 9.52 8.34 -4.95
N GLN A 30 8.84 8.84 -5.98
CA GLN A 30 9.24 10.03 -6.73
C GLN A 30 9.21 11.28 -5.82
N GLN A 31 8.14 11.47 -5.05
CA GLN A 31 8.02 12.60 -4.11
C GLN A 31 9.04 12.52 -2.97
N ALA A 32 9.38 11.31 -2.52
CA ALA A 32 10.41 11.07 -1.52
C ALA A 32 11.85 11.14 -2.06
N GLY A 33 12.03 11.36 -3.38
CA GLY A 33 13.35 11.40 -4.02
C GLY A 33 14.12 10.08 -3.94
N VAL A 34 13.42 8.94 -3.82
CA VAL A 34 14.03 7.62 -3.67
C VAL A 34 14.31 7.03 -5.06
N PRO A 35 15.57 6.70 -5.40
CA PRO A 35 15.89 6.06 -6.66
C PRO A 35 15.24 4.68 -6.77
N PRO A 36 14.71 4.28 -7.95
CA PRO A 36 14.13 2.94 -8.15
C PRO A 36 15.10 1.78 -7.90
N VAL A 37 16.40 2.04 -7.97
CA VAL A 37 17.49 1.06 -7.77
C VAL A 37 18.07 1.10 -6.35
N ASP A 38 17.46 1.82 -5.42
CA ASP A 38 17.90 1.85 -4.03
C ASP A 38 17.80 0.44 -3.42
N TYR A 39 18.95 -0.11 -3.00
CA TYR A 39 19.08 -1.48 -2.51
C TYR A 39 18.18 -1.79 -1.30
N ARG A 40 17.72 -0.77 -0.57
CA ARG A 40 16.83 -0.91 0.59
C ARG A 40 15.40 -1.21 0.17
N LEU A 41 14.99 -0.81 -1.04
CA LEU A 41 13.60 -0.87 -1.49
C LEU A 41 13.02 -2.27 -1.43
N ARG A 42 13.79 -3.29 -1.82
CA ARG A 42 13.29 -4.68 -1.77
C ARG A 42 12.83 -5.06 -0.36
N ARG A 43 13.70 -4.87 0.64
CA ARG A 43 13.39 -5.18 2.04
C ARG A 43 12.24 -4.32 2.58
N VAL A 44 12.22 -3.04 2.21
CA VAL A 44 11.15 -2.12 2.60
C VAL A 44 9.81 -2.56 2.02
N MET A 45 9.76 -2.93 0.73
CA MET A 45 8.54 -3.37 0.07
C MET A 45 8.02 -4.69 0.65
N GLU A 46 8.90 -5.66 0.89
CA GLU A 46 8.53 -6.94 1.53
C GLU A 46 7.95 -6.70 2.94
N ALA A 47 8.57 -5.83 3.75
CA ALA A 47 8.05 -5.48 5.06
C ALA A 47 6.71 -4.71 4.98
N ALA A 48 6.58 -3.78 4.04
CA ALA A 48 5.34 -3.04 3.81
C ALA A 48 4.19 -3.96 3.42
N LEU A 49 4.43 -4.96 2.56
CA LEU A 49 3.44 -5.96 2.17
C LEU A 49 2.95 -6.77 3.38
N ASN A 50 3.86 -7.21 4.26
CA ASN A 50 3.48 -7.93 5.48
C ASN A 50 2.59 -7.10 6.42
N PHE A 51 2.84 -5.79 6.52
CA PHE A 51 1.98 -4.89 7.29
C PHE A 51 0.64 -4.63 6.59
N PHE A 52 0.68 -4.49 5.27
CA PHE A 52 -0.52 -4.30 4.45
C PHE A 52 -1.47 -5.50 4.55
N GLU A 53 -0.98 -6.73 4.47
CA GLU A 53 -1.82 -7.93 4.61
C GLU A 53 -2.57 -7.95 5.95
N LYS A 54 -1.88 -7.61 7.05
CA LYS A 54 -2.50 -7.48 8.38
C LYS A 54 -3.53 -6.34 8.40
N ALA A 55 -3.15 -5.18 7.88
CA ALA A 55 -4.02 -4.00 7.83
C ALA A 55 -5.28 -4.27 7.01
N TRP A 56 -5.17 -4.95 5.87
CA TRP A 56 -6.29 -5.28 5.00
C TRP A 56 -7.25 -6.27 5.65
N VAL A 57 -6.75 -7.26 6.42
CA VAL A 57 -7.60 -8.15 7.21
C VAL A 57 -8.39 -7.36 8.27
N ILE A 58 -7.75 -6.42 8.97
CA ILE A 58 -8.42 -5.58 9.98
C ILE A 58 -9.46 -4.66 9.31
N ALA A 59 -9.09 -3.99 8.22
CA ALA A 59 -9.97 -3.15 7.43
C ALA A 59 -11.22 -3.92 6.95
N SER A 60 -11.01 -5.13 6.42
CA SER A 60 -12.10 -5.99 5.94
C SER A 60 -13.05 -6.41 7.06
N ARG A 61 -12.55 -6.61 8.29
CA ARG A 61 -13.38 -6.94 9.46
C ARG A 61 -14.18 -5.74 9.97
N ARG A 62 -13.59 -4.54 9.94
CA ARG A 62 -14.29 -3.31 10.31
C ARG A 62 -15.37 -2.94 9.29
N GLY A 63 -15.10 -3.20 8.00
CA GLY A 63 -16.05 -2.99 6.90
C GLY A 63 -16.28 -1.53 6.51
N ASP A 64 -15.61 -0.59 7.18
CA ASP A 64 -15.80 0.84 7.01
C ASP A 64 -14.62 1.56 6.34
N VAL A 65 -13.60 0.79 5.94
CA VAL A 65 -12.38 1.19 5.21
C VAL A 65 -11.89 0.04 4.33
N GLY A 66 -11.27 0.34 3.18
CA GLY A 66 -10.84 -0.65 2.20
C GLY A 66 -11.97 -1.16 1.31
N ARG A 67 -12.96 -0.29 1.03
CA ARG A 67 -14.21 -0.62 0.31
C ARG A 67 -14.05 -0.59 -1.21
N ASP A 68 -13.06 0.13 -1.70
CA ASP A 68 -12.71 0.22 -3.11
C ASP A 68 -11.21 0.03 -3.33
N GLU A 69 -10.81 -0.09 -4.60
CA GLU A 69 -9.41 -0.33 -4.96
C GLU A 69 -8.47 0.83 -4.54
N GLU A 70 -8.99 2.05 -4.40
CA GLU A 70 -8.22 3.24 -4.03
C GLU A 70 -7.94 3.26 -2.52
N GLU A 71 -8.95 2.97 -1.68
CA GLU A 71 -8.80 2.84 -0.24
C GLU A 71 -7.84 1.70 0.12
N ILE A 72 -7.92 0.56 -0.58
CA ILE A 72 -6.98 -0.57 -0.37
C ILE A 72 -5.55 -0.17 -0.73
N ALA A 73 -5.38 0.49 -1.87
CA ALA A 73 -4.06 0.98 -2.27
C ALA A 73 -3.52 2.02 -1.27
N ALA A 74 -4.37 2.92 -0.76
CA ALA A 74 -3.98 3.88 0.28
C ALA A 74 -3.46 3.19 1.54
N ILE A 75 -4.12 2.11 2.03
CA ILE A 75 -3.62 1.32 3.17
C ILE A 75 -2.18 0.86 2.92
N TYR A 76 -1.90 0.30 1.73
CA TYR A 76 -0.55 -0.11 1.35
C TYR A 76 0.45 1.04 1.38
N ILE A 77 0.07 2.20 0.84
CA ILE A 77 0.94 3.39 0.78
C ILE A 77 1.32 3.90 2.17
N HIS A 78 0.39 3.89 3.12
CA HIS A 78 0.73 4.23 4.49
C HIS A 78 1.65 3.20 5.15
N CYS A 79 1.45 1.89 4.92
CA CYS A 79 2.38 0.85 5.36
C CYS A 79 3.78 1.05 4.77
N LEU A 80 3.85 1.38 3.48
CA LEU A 80 5.10 1.64 2.76
C LEU A 80 5.80 2.88 3.33
N ALA A 81 5.09 3.99 3.49
CA ALA A 81 5.63 5.23 4.06
C ALA A 81 6.17 5.06 5.49
N ARG A 82 5.45 4.29 6.32
CA ARG A 82 5.91 3.93 7.66
C ARG A 82 7.21 3.14 7.61
N THR A 83 7.30 2.17 6.70
CA THR A 83 8.48 1.30 6.54
C THR A 83 9.68 2.07 5.96
N LEU A 84 9.45 2.96 4.99
CA LEU A 84 10.46 3.88 4.46
C LEU A 84 11.02 4.77 5.57
N SER A 85 10.13 5.37 6.38
CA SER A 85 10.52 6.21 7.52
C SER A 85 11.36 5.45 8.55
N ALA A 86 10.99 4.19 8.86
CA ALA A 86 11.78 3.33 9.74
C ALA A 86 13.19 2.99 9.17
N ASN A 87 13.37 3.12 7.86
CA ASN A 87 14.64 2.91 7.16
C ASN A 87 15.38 4.23 6.82
N ARG A 88 15.07 5.32 7.54
CA ARG A 88 15.67 6.66 7.41
C ARG A 88 15.48 7.28 6.02
N ILE A 89 14.38 6.94 5.35
CA ILE A 89 13.95 7.62 4.13
C ILE A 89 12.86 8.61 4.54
N HIS A 90 13.08 9.89 4.27
CA HIS A 90 12.12 10.93 4.60
C HIS A 90 10.92 10.88 3.63
N ILE A 91 9.72 10.89 4.19
CA ILE A 91 8.46 10.93 3.42
C ILE A 91 7.78 12.27 3.72
N PRO A 92 7.47 13.07 2.69
CA PRO A 92 6.70 14.30 2.88
C PRO A 92 5.30 13.95 3.42
N PRO A 93 4.80 14.60 4.49
CA PRO A 93 3.45 14.35 4.99
C PRO A 93 2.35 14.53 3.92
N GLU A 94 2.54 15.47 3.01
CA GLU A 94 1.67 15.76 1.86
C GLU A 94 1.67 14.66 0.79
N ALA A 95 2.60 13.71 0.86
CA ALA A 95 2.68 12.57 -0.06
C ALA A 95 1.70 11.45 0.29
N LEU A 96 1.04 11.53 1.45
CA LEU A 96 0.13 10.50 1.94
C LEU A 96 -1.33 10.90 1.71
N PRO A 97 -2.17 9.96 1.23
CA PRO A 97 -3.61 10.14 1.24
C PRO A 97 -4.10 10.45 2.67
N VAL A 98 -4.95 11.45 2.83
CA VAL A 98 -5.52 11.77 4.15
C VAL A 98 -6.74 10.88 4.38
N ASN A 99 -6.65 9.94 5.33
CA ASN A 99 -7.77 9.12 5.76
C ASN A 99 -7.61 8.71 7.24
N GLU A 100 -8.49 9.24 8.10
CA GLU A 100 -8.46 8.99 9.55
C GLU A 100 -8.67 7.50 9.86
N LYS A 101 -9.58 6.84 9.16
CA LYS A 101 -9.88 5.42 9.37
C LYS A 101 -8.71 4.52 9.03
N ILE A 102 -7.97 4.85 7.97
CA ILE A 102 -6.73 4.13 7.64
C ILE A 102 -5.71 4.32 8.76
N THR A 103 -5.58 5.54 9.29
CA THR A 103 -4.67 5.82 10.41
C THR A 103 -5.02 4.99 11.65
N GLU A 104 -6.31 4.83 11.97
CA GLU A 104 -6.75 3.97 13.06
C GLU A 104 -6.40 2.49 12.85
N VAL A 105 -6.66 1.95 11.65
CA VAL A 105 -6.30 0.56 11.31
C VAL A 105 -4.80 0.33 11.48
N LEU A 106 -3.98 1.26 11.01
CA LEU A 106 -2.54 1.15 11.12
C LEU A 106 -2.06 1.27 12.58
N GLY A 107 -2.77 2.06 13.39
CA GLY A 107 -2.57 2.11 14.83
C GLY A 107 -2.78 0.74 15.51
N GLU A 108 -3.59 -0.16 14.96
CA GLU A 108 -3.69 -1.54 15.46
C GLU A 108 -2.55 -2.44 14.97
N VAL A 109 -2.06 -2.22 13.75
CA VAL A 109 -1.02 -3.05 13.13
C VAL A 109 0.37 -2.80 13.73
N PHE A 110 0.66 -1.55 14.09
CA PHE A 110 1.98 -1.12 14.58
C PHE A 110 2.07 -0.98 16.11
N LYS A 111 1.06 -1.45 16.84
CA LYS A 111 1.10 -1.59 18.31
C LYS A 111 2.10 -2.64 18.76
#